data_AF-A0A7Y2YN36-F1
#
_entry.id   AF-A0A7Y2YN36-F1
#
_cell.length_a   1.000
_cell.length_b   1.000
_cell.length_c   1.000
_cell.angle_alpha   90.00
_cell.angle_beta   90.00
_cell.angle_gamma   90.00
#
_symmetry.space_group_name_H-M   'P 1'
#
loop_
_entity.id
_entity.type
_entity.pdbx_description
1 polymer ?
#
loop_
_entity_poly.entity_id
_entity_poly.type
_entity_poly.pdbx_seq_one_letter_code
_entity_poly.pdbx_strand_id
1 'polypeptide(L)'
;MKSTKPDQLYCSVFGHNYFKIHRQKSKQPILVCRTCNSKAAIDSTGDVVELQSSNKDFNAVLRQLYWLKRRRAEGLELIHNTFTKEL
;
A
#
# COMPACT_ATOMS: atom_id res chain seq x y z
N MET A 1 0.01 -23.89 -21.59
CA MET A 1 -0.06 -22.92 -20.48
C MET A 1 1.36 -22.45 -20.17
N LYS A 2 1.65 -21.15 -20.27
CA LYS A 2 3.00 -20.61 -20.00
C LYS A 2 3.15 -20.39 -18.48
N SER A 3 4.23 -20.93 -17.94
CA SER A 3 4.62 -20.92 -16.53
C SER A 3 4.53 -19.54 -15.89
N THR A 4 3.86 -19.45 -14.74
CA THR A 4 3.84 -18.29 -13.84
C THR A 4 5.28 -17.98 -13.45
N LYS A 5 5.75 -16.77 -13.79
CA LYS A 5 7.09 -16.29 -13.38
C LYS A 5 7.13 -16.18 -11.85
N PRO A 6 8.29 -16.42 -11.21
CA PRO A 6 8.39 -16.54 -9.76
C PRO A 6 7.97 -15.23 -9.09
N ASP A 7 6.99 -15.31 -8.18
CA ASP A 7 6.63 -14.34 -7.14
C ASP A 7 7.04 -12.87 -7.39
N GLN A 8 6.52 -12.26 -8.46
CA GLN A 8 6.67 -10.81 -8.65
C GLN A 8 5.72 -10.11 -7.67
N LEU A 9 6.22 -9.82 -6.47
CA LEU A 9 5.49 -9.01 -5.51
C LEU A 9 5.48 -7.55 -6.00
N TYR A 10 4.30 -6.95 -6.09
CA TYR A 10 4.13 -5.60 -6.58
C TYR A 10 4.00 -4.58 -5.43
N CYS A 11 4.56 -3.41 -5.65
CA CYS A 11 4.52 -2.26 -4.77
C CYS A 11 3.09 -1.74 -4.63
N SER A 12 2.59 -1.69 -3.41
CA SER A 12 1.26 -1.16 -3.09
C SER A 12 1.07 0.32 -3.47
N VAL A 13 2.17 1.08 -3.59
CA VAL A 13 2.13 2.51 -3.89
C VAL A 13 1.96 2.79 -5.39
N PHE A 14 2.69 2.07 -6.25
CA PHE A 14 2.78 2.39 -7.69
C PHE A 14 2.85 1.15 -8.61
N GLY A 15 2.69 -0.07 -8.10
CA GLY A 15 2.73 -1.30 -8.90
C GLY A 15 4.12 -1.75 -9.38
N HIS A 16 5.20 -1.12 -8.92
CA HIS A 16 6.58 -1.52 -9.23
C HIS A 16 6.96 -2.87 -8.61
N ASN A 17 8.03 -3.51 -9.07
CA ASN A 17 8.48 -4.78 -8.49
C ASN A 17 9.20 -4.58 -7.14
N TYR A 18 8.74 -5.27 -6.10
CA TYR A 18 9.48 -5.48 -4.85
C TYR A 18 10.60 -6.50 -5.07
N PHE A 19 11.72 -6.29 -4.40
CA PHE A 19 12.79 -7.28 -4.27
C PHE A 19 13.02 -7.62 -2.81
N LYS A 20 13.31 -8.91 -2.54
CA LYS A 20 13.59 -9.43 -1.20
C LYS A 20 15.00 -9.01 -0.79
N ILE A 21 15.12 -8.28 0.31
CA ILE A 21 16.39 -8.07 1.02
C ILE A 21 16.41 -9.02 2.22
N HIS A 22 17.26 -10.04 2.14
CA HIS A 22 17.51 -10.92 3.26
C HIS A 22 18.56 -10.27 4.17
N ARG A 23 18.12 -9.54 5.20
CA ARG A 23 19.04 -9.09 6.26
C ARG A 23 19.20 -10.24 7.26
N GLN A 24 20.41 -10.79 7.38
CA GLN A 24 20.77 -11.90 8.28
C GLN A 24 20.37 -11.72 9.76
N LYS A 25 19.87 -10.55 10.18
CA LYS A 25 19.46 -10.23 11.56
C LYS A 25 17.95 -10.09 11.78
N SER A 26 17.11 -10.11 10.75
CA SER A 26 15.65 -9.96 10.91
C SER A 26 14.91 -11.28 10.71
N LYS A 27 14.06 -11.66 11.69
CA LYS A 27 13.19 -12.85 11.62
C LYS A 27 12.21 -12.84 10.43
N GLN A 28 11.95 -11.67 9.86
CA GLN A 28 11.08 -11.51 8.70
C GLN A 28 11.86 -10.92 7.51
N PRO A 29 11.63 -11.42 6.28
CA PRO A 29 12.25 -10.88 5.09
C PRO A 29 11.64 -9.51 4.76
N ILE A 30 12.51 -8.53 4.49
CA ILE A 30 12.11 -7.17 4.13
C ILE A 30 12.07 -7.09 2.60
N LEU A 31 10.98 -6.58 2.07
CA LEU A 31 10.80 -6.23 0.67
C LEU A 31 11.11 -4.76 0.47
N VAL A 32 11.85 -4.43 -0.57
CA VAL A 32 12.12 -3.03 -0.96
C VAL A 32 11.79 -2.85 -2.42
N CYS A 33 11.13 -1.73 -2.75
CA CYS A 33 10.82 -1.39 -4.13
C CYS A 33 12.02 -0.68 -4.77
N ARG A 34 12.41 -1.07 -5.99
CA ARG A 34 13.60 -0.47 -6.65
C ARG A 34 13.38 0.97 -7.07
N THR A 35 12.14 1.32 -7.38
CA THR A 35 11.81 2.62 -7.96
C THR A 35 11.44 3.64 -6.90
N CYS A 36 10.59 3.27 -5.94
CA CYS A 36 10.12 4.21 -4.91
C CYS A 36 10.75 3.99 -3.53
N ASN A 37 11.61 2.98 -3.39
CA ASN A 37 12.28 2.65 -2.13
C ASN A 37 11.34 2.35 -0.95
N SER A 38 10.05 2.10 -1.23
CA SER A 38 9.08 1.69 -0.23
C SER A 38 9.49 0.35 0.37
N LYS A 39 9.23 0.16 1.66
CA LYS A 39 9.59 -1.05 2.39
C LYS A 39 8.33 -1.76 2.85
N ALA A 40 8.29 -3.08 2.66
CA ALA A 40 7.27 -3.95 3.21
C ALA A 40 7.92 -5.15 3.89
N ALA A 41 7.20 -5.85 4.75
CA ALA A 41 7.60 -7.10 5.36
C ALA A 41 6.67 -8.21 4.87
N ILE A 42 7.18 -9.43 4.82
CA ILE A 42 6.32 -10.62 4.70
C ILE A 42 6.09 -11.14 6.11
N ASP A 43 4.83 -11.25 6.50
CA ASP A 43 4.48 -11.83 7.80
C ASP A 43 4.60 -13.37 7.81
N SER A 44 4.20 -13.99 8.92
CA SER A 44 4.23 -15.45 9.05
C SER A 44 3.19 -16.18 8.19
N THR A 45 2.14 -15.49 7.71
CA THR A 45 1.12 -16.07 6.82
C THR A 45 1.49 -15.94 5.35
N GLY A 46 2.55 -15.16 5.04
CA GLY A 46 3.02 -14.93 3.67
C GLY A 46 2.48 -13.65 3.06
N ASP A 47 1.74 -12.85 3.84
CA ASP A 47 1.12 -11.61 3.38
C ASP A 47 2.13 -10.44 3.42
N VAL A 48 2.00 -9.54 2.44
CA VAL A 48 2.84 -8.35 2.34
C VAL A 48 2.25 -7.25 3.21
N VAL A 49 2.92 -6.96 4.32
CA VAL A 49 2.52 -5.90 5.26
C VAL A 49 3.43 -4.69 5.09
N GLU A 50 2.85 -3.52 4.89
CA GLU A 50 3.64 -2.29 4.76
C GLU A 50 4.32 -1.96 6.09
N LEU A 51 5.61 -1.61 6.03
CA LEU A 51 6.37 -1.21 7.22
C LEU A 51 5.91 0.19 7.64
N GLN A 52 4.99 0.23 8.60
CA GLN A 52 4.58 1.45 9.27
C GLN A 52 5.80 2.10 9.96
N SER A 53 5.80 3.44 10.05
CA SER A 53 6.84 4.13 10.82
C SER A 53 6.81 3.68 12.28
N SER A 54 7.93 3.74 13.00
CA SER A 54 7.93 3.44 14.45
C SER A 54 7.14 4.49 15.26
N ASN A 55 6.83 5.64 14.66
CA ASN A 55 6.13 6.73 15.31
C ASN A 55 4.60 6.52 15.20
N LYS A 56 3.98 6.19 16.34
CA LYS A 56 2.54 5.93 16.44
C LYS A 56 1.69 7.15 16.05
N ASP A 57 2.12 8.35 16.42
CA ASP A 57 1.39 9.59 16.16
C ASP A 57 1.40 9.92 14.68
N PHE A 58 2.56 9.76 14.02
CA PHE A 58 2.67 9.92 12.58
C PHE A 58 1.72 8.97 11.83
N ASN A 59 1.69 7.69 12.21
CA ASN A 59 0.78 6.72 11.60
C ASN A 59 -0.70 7.04 11.88
N ALA A 60 -1.02 7.61 13.05
CA ALA A 60 -2.38 8.04 13.38
C ALA A 60 -2.84 9.20 12.50
N VAL A 61 -1.98 10.21 12.30
CA VAL A 61 -2.24 11.35 11.41
C VAL A 61 -2.43 10.89 9.97
N LEU A 62 -1.59 9.97 9.48
CA LEU A 62 -1.76 9.41 8.13
C LEU A 62 -3.11 8.72 7.96
N ARG A 63 -3.55 7.94 8.96
CA ARG A 63 -4.88 7.32 8.95
C ARG A 63 -6.01 8.35 8.93
N GLN A 64 -5.91 9.40 9.75
CA GLN A 64 -6.91 10.48 9.75
C GLN A 64 -6.98 11.18 8.39
N LEU A 65 -5.83 11.50 7.79
CA LEU A 65 -5.77 12.13 6.48
C LEU A 65 -6.38 11.25 5.39
N TYR A 66 -6.14 9.94 5.43
CA TYR A 66 -6.77 8.97 4.53
C TYR A 66 -8.30 9.01 4.63
N TRP A 67 -8.86 8.96 5.85
CA TRP A 67 -10.30 9.04 6.06
C TRP A 67 -10.91 10.35 5.53
N LEU A 68 -10.22 11.48 5.75
CA LEU A 68 -10.67 12.78 5.25
C LEU A 68 -10.68 12.82 3.71
N LYS A 69 -9.62 12.31 3.06
CA LYS A 69 -9.55 12.22 1.59
C LYS A 69 -10.66 11.34 1.02
N ARG A 70 -10.92 10.19 1.64
CA ARG A 70 -11.96 9.26 1.22
C ARG A 70 -13.35 9.88 1.33
N ARG A 71 -13.68 10.48 2.49
CA ARG A 71 -14.96 11.19 2.67
C ARG A 71 -15.15 12.34 1.67
N ARG A 72 -14.08 13.05 1.35
CA ARG A 72 -14.11 14.10 0.32
C ARG A 72 -14.43 13.52 -1.06
N ALA A 73 -13.82 12.40 -1.43
CA ALA A 73 -14.09 11.73 -2.71
C ALA A 73 -15.53 11.22 -2.79
N GLU A 74 -16.02 10.54 -1.74
CA GLU A 74 -17.40 10.08 -1.63
C GLU A 74 -18.41 11.25 -1.71
N GLY A 75 -18.09 12.38 -1.04
CA GLY A 75 -18.90 13.60 -1.12
C GLY A 75 -18.93 14.23 -2.52
N LEU A 76 -17.81 14.21 -3.24
CA LEU A 76 -17.74 14.69 -4.63
C LEU A 76 -18.56 13.83 -5.59
N GLU A 77 -18.58 12.51 -5.40
CA GLU A 77 -19.42 11.60 -6.19
C GLU A 77 -20.92 11.84 -5.94
N LEU A 78 -21.31 12.13 -4.70
CA LEU A 78 -22.70 12.48 -4.37
C LEU A 78 -23.14 13.78 -5.05
N ILE A 79 -22.29 14.81 -5.05
CA ILE A 79 -22.57 16.09 -5.73
C ILE A 79 -22.70 15.86 -7.24
N HIS A 80 -21.76 15.15 -7.86
CA HIS A 80 -21.83 14.85 -9.29
C HIS A 80 -23.15 14.13 -9.67
N ASN A 81 -23.54 13.12 -8.88
CA ASN A 81 -24.78 12.36 -9.12
C ASN A 81 -26.07 13.15 -8.87
N THR A 82 -26.03 14.21 -8.06
CA THR A 82 -27.20 15.10 -7.86
C THR A 82 -27.39 16.01 -9.08
N PHE A 83 -26.31 16.58 -9.62
CA PHE A 83 -26.38 17.44 -10.80
C PHE A 83 -26.73 16.70 -12.10
N THR A 84 -26.39 15.42 -12.24
CA THR A 84 -26.73 14.63 -13.44
C THR A 84 -28.15 14.05 -13.44
N LYS A 85 -28.88 14.08 -12.32
CA LYS A 85 -30.28 13.59 -12.25
C LYS A 85 -31.32 14.69 -12.51
N GLU A 86 -30.90 15.95 -12.56
CA GLU A 86 -31.76 17.11 -12.82
C GLU A 86 -31.72 17.59 -14.29
N LEU A 87 -31.09 16.82 -15.18
CA LEU A 87 -31.12 16.97 -16.65
C LEU A 87 -31.71 15.71 -17.28
#